data_AF-A0A4Q5QF81-F1
#
_entry.id   AF-A0A4Q5QF81-F1
#
_cell.length_a   1.000
_cell.length_b   1.000
_cell.length_c   1.000
_cell.angle_alpha   90.00
_cell.angle_beta   90.00
_cell.angle_gamma   90.00
#
_symmetry.space_group_name_H-M   'P 1'
#
loop_
_entity.id
_entity.type
_entity.pdbx_description
1 polymer ?
#
loop_
_entity_poly.entity_id
_entity_poly.type
_entity_poly.pdbx_seq_one_letter_code
_entity_poly.pdbx_strand_id
1 'polypeptide(L)'
;MGRSLGGFGASFFAPGVNDDAKQPDTYALYLRQSGLGLGDRDLYLDPKFAPQVARYRQYVAQMLTFAGWPNADAAAGDVVAMETKLATAHWTRAQSRDRDKTYNPTTPAQLATMAPGFPWPTFFKAAGVDAANRAIVAQNTAFPGIAKVFADTDLATLK
;
A
#
# COMPACT_ATOMS: atom_id res chain seq x y z
N MET A 1 -8.33 4.35 5.66
CA MET A 1 -6.93 3.98 5.45
C MET A 1 -6.05 4.17 6.69
N GLY A 2 -5.76 5.37 7.23
CA GLY A 2 -4.87 5.47 8.41
C GLY A 2 -5.35 4.68 9.66
N ARG A 3 -6.66 4.67 9.93
CA ARG A 3 -7.26 3.89 11.03
C ARG A 3 -7.11 2.36 10.88
N SER A 4 -6.78 1.84 9.70
CA SER A 4 -6.64 0.39 9.50
C SER A 4 -5.39 -0.16 10.19
N LEU A 5 -4.48 0.69 10.69
CA LEU A 5 -3.35 0.22 11.49
C LEU A 5 -3.79 -0.41 12.82
N GLY A 6 -4.87 0.10 13.42
CA GLY A 6 -5.40 -0.35 14.72
C GLY A 6 -6.76 -1.04 14.63
N GLY A 7 -7.22 -1.40 13.44
CA GLY A 7 -8.57 -1.93 13.23
C GLY A 7 -8.77 -2.56 11.85
N PHE A 8 -10.02 -2.83 11.51
CA PHE A 8 -10.37 -3.42 10.22
C PHE A 8 -10.14 -2.43 9.05
N GLY A 9 -9.58 -2.93 7.94
CA GLY A 9 -9.45 -2.21 6.68
C GLY A 9 -8.12 -2.44 5.97
N ALA A 10 -7.95 -1.79 4.82
CA ALA A 10 -6.71 -1.82 4.03
C ALA A 10 -6.11 -0.41 3.86
N SER A 11 -4.82 -0.37 3.54
CA SER A 11 -4.11 0.84 3.14
C SER A 11 -3.02 0.53 2.13
N PHE A 12 -2.76 1.49 1.25
CA PHE A 12 -1.68 1.49 0.25
C PHE A 12 -0.28 1.57 0.88
N PHE A 13 -0.20 2.05 2.13
CA PHE A 13 1.04 2.14 2.89
C PHE A 13 0.83 1.50 4.26
N ALA A 14 1.80 0.71 4.71
CA ALA A 14 1.78 0.05 6.01
C ALA A 14 2.78 0.72 6.95
N PRO A 15 2.32 1.52 7.93
CA PRO A 15 3.14 1.94 9.06
C PRO A 15 3.40 0.77 10.00
N GLY A 16 4.57 0.76 10.64
CA GLY A 16 4.89 -0.16 11.72
C GLY A 16 6.05 0.35 12.55
N VAL A 17 6.08 0.04 13.83
CA VAL A 17 7.18 0.42 14.73
C VAL A 17 8.10 -0.78 14.93
N ASN A 18 9.40 -0.56 14.81
CA ASN A 18 10.43 -1.57 15.03
C ASN A 18 11.71 -0.90 15.54
N ASP A 19 12.70 -1.68 15.98
CA ASP A 19 14.02 -1.17 16.36
C ASP A 19 14.68 -0.51 15.13
N ASP A 20 15.33 0.65 15.32
CA ASP A 20 16.07 1.31 14.24
C ASP A 20 17.27 0.44 13.85
N ALA A 21 17.30 -0.01 12.60
CA ALA A 21 18.33 -0.90 12.08
C ALA A 21 19.78 -0.38 12.23
N LYS A 22 19.97 0.94 12.39
CA LYS A 22 21.28 1.56 12.66
C LYS A 22 21.42 2.13 14.08
N GLN A 23 20.35 2.16 14.87
CA GLN A 23 20.33 2.60 16.27
C GLN A 23 19.40 1.67 17.09
N PRO A 24 19.82 0.42 17.36
CA PRO A 24 18.93 -0.64 17.86
C PRO A 24 18.33 -0.36 19.24
N ASP A 25 18.89 0.56 20.01
CA ASP A 25 18.36 0.98 21.32
C ASP A 25 17.17 1.97 21.20
N THR A 26 16.76 2.30 19.98
CA THR A 26 15.66 3.25 19.72
C THR A 26 14.64 2.65 18.76
N TYR A 27 13.37 2.97 18.98
CA TYR A 27 12.31 2.63 18.03
C TYR A 27 12.22 3.64 16.90
N ALA A 28 11.99 3.15 15.69
CA ALA A 28 11.71 3.95 14.51
C ALA A 28 10.36 3.56 13.89
N LEU A 29 9.68 4.57 13.33
CA LEU A 29 8.54 4.34 12.45
C LEU A 29 9.05 3.86 11.09
N TYR A 30 8.61 2.70 10.66
CA TYR A 30 8.82 2.18 9.31
C TYR A 30 7.56 2.36 8.48
N LEU A 31 7.73 2.73 7.21
CA LEU A 31 6.65 2.76 6.21
C LEU A 31 7.00 1.81 5.07
N ARG A 32 6.08 0.90 4.75
CA ARG A 32 6.25 -0.12 3.72
C ARG A 32 5.15 0.00 2.65
N GLN A 33 5.44 -0.46 1.44
CA GLN A 33 4.42 -0.65 0.40
C GLN A 33 3.37 -1.67 0.86
N SER A 34 2.12 -1.46 0.48
CA SER A 34 0.98 -2.30 0.85
C SER A 34 -0.12 -2.19 -0.22
N GLY A 35 -1.28 -2.80 0.03
CA GLY A 35 -2.51 -2.59 -0.73
C GLY A 35 -2.81 -3.64 -1.81
N LEU A 36 -2.02 -4.73 -1.89
CA LEU A 36 -2.31 -5.85 -2.79
C LEU A 36 -3.07 -6.95 -2.06
N GLY A 37 -4.13 -7.47 -2.66
CA GLY A 37 -4.88 -8.60 -2.11
C GLY A 37 -4.26 -9.98 -2.39
N LEU A 38 -3.54 -10.14 -3.51
CA LEU A 38 -2.88 -11.41 -3.87
C LEU A 38 -1.52 -11.64 -3.18
N GLY A 39 -1.06 -10.73 -2.33
CA GLY A 39 0.12 -10.97 -1.47
C GLY A 39 1.49 -10.76 -2.11
N ASP A 40 1.62 -10.81 -3.45
CA ASP A 40 2.83 -10.40 -4.17
C ASP A 40 2.48 -9.72 -5.51
N ARG A 41 3.34 -8.81 -5.96
CA ARG A 41 3.16 -8.08 -7.24
C ARG A 41 3.21 -9.01 -8.44
N ASP A 42 4.05 -10.05 -8.41
CA ASP A 42 4.28 -10.91 -9.57
C ASP A 42 3.03 -11.74 -9.90
N LEU A 43 2.13 -11.95 -8.93
CA LEU A 43 0.84 -12.60 -9.15
C LEU A 43 -0.09 -11.79 -10.07
N TYR A 44 0.09 -10.48 -10.16
CA TYR A 44 -0.65 -9.61 -11.09
C TYR A 44 0.06 -9.44 -12.43
N LEU A 45 1.40 -9.52 -12.44
CA LEU A 45 2.22 -9.10 -13.58
C LEU A 45 2.73 -10.25 -14.46
N ASP A 46 2.91 -11.45 -13.89
CA ASP A 46 3.36 -12.62 -14.65
C ASP A 46 2.14 -13.31 -15.31
N PRO A 47 2.11 -13.44 -16.64
CA PRO A 47 0.98 -14.05 -17.37
C PRO A 47 0.61 -15.46 -16.92
N LYS A 48 1.56 -16.22 -16.34
CA LYS A 48 1.27 -17.57 -15.83
C LYS A 48 0.24 -17.57 -14.69
N PHE A 49 0.07 -16.44 -14.01
CA PHE A 49 -0.88 -16.27 -12.92
C PHE A 49 -2.22 -15.67 -13.37
N ALA A 50 -2.44 -15.46 -14.67
CA ALA A 50 -3.73 -14.98 -15.18
C ALA A 50 -4.95 -15.80 -14.68
N PRO A 51 -4.88 -17.15 -14.56
CA PRO A 51 -5.98 -17.92 -13.95
C PRO A 51 -6.26 -17.55 -12.48
N GLN A 52 -5.23 -17.24 -11.70
CA GLN A 52 -5.34 -16.85 -10.29
C GLN A 52 -5.93 -15.45 -10.16
N VAL A 53 -5.51 -14.51 -11.01
CA VAL A 53 -6.10 -13.16 -11.07
C VAL A 53 -7.59 -13.23 -11.45
N ALA A 54 -7.96 -14.08 -12.41
CA ALA A 54 -9.35 -14.27 -12.80
C ALA A 54 -10.20 -14.83 -11.64
N ARG A 55 -9.69 -15.83 -10.90
CA ARG A 55 -10.36 -16.38 -9.71
C ARG A 55 -10.44 -15.36 -8.58
N TYR A 56 -9.42 -14.53 -8.41
CA TYR A 56 -9.43 -13.45 -7.43
C TYR A 56 -10.50 -12.40 -7.74
N ARG A 57 -10.64 -11.98 -9.00
CA ARG A 57 -11.75 -11.10 -9.42
C ARG A 57 -13.12 -11.70 -9.10
N GLN A 58 -13.32 -12.99 -9.39
CA GLN A 58 -14.56 -13.69 -9.06
C GLN A 58 -14.83 -13.70 -7.55
N TYR A 59 -13.79 -13.96 -6.74
CA TYR A 59 -13.88 -13.91 -5.29
C TYR A 59 -14.25 -12.51 -4.78
N VAL A 60 -13.61 -11.46 -5.29
CA VAL A 60 -13.94 -10.06 -4.93
C VAL A 60 -15.39 -9.74 -5.29
N ALA A 61 -15.86 -10.12 -6.48
CA ALA A 61 -17.25 -9.93 -6.90
C ALA A 61 -18.23 -10.66 -5.96
N GLN A 62 -17.91 -11.88 -5.54
CA GLN A 62 -18.73 -12.64 -4.60
C GLN A 62 -18.80 -11.95 -3.23
N MET A 63 -17.67 -11.48 -2.70
CA MET A 63 -17.63 -10.78 -1.41
C MET A 63 -18.41 -9.46 -1.46
N LEU A 64 -18.25 -8.69 -2.54
CA LEU A 64 -19.02 -7.46 -2.77
C LEU A 64 -20.52 -7.74 -2.87
N THR A 65 -20.91 -8.84 -3.52
CA THR A 65 -22.32 -9.27 -3.59
C THR A 65 -22.87 -9.58 -2.20
N PHE A 66 -22.12 -10.33 -1.38
CA PHE A 66 -22.52 -10.65 -0.01
C PHE A 66 -22.60 -9.41 0.89
N ALA A 67 -21.78 -8.40 0.62
CA ALA A 67 -21.83 -7.10 1.30
C ALA A 67 -22.97 -6.18 0.79
N GLY A 68 -23.75 -6.61 -0.22
CA GLY A 68 -24.83 -5.81 -0.80
C GLY A 68 -24.35 -4.65 -1.68
N TRP A 69 -23.12 -4.72 -2.21
CA TRP A 69 -22.56 -3.66 -3.04
C TRP A 69 -23.22 -3.64 -4.43
N PRO A 70 -23.63 -2.47 -4.95
CA PRO A 70 -24.20 -2.38 -6.29
C PRO A 70 -23.15 -2.71 -7.37
N ASN A 71 -23.55 -3.35 -8.45
CA ASN A 71 -22.68 -3.67 -9.59
C ASN A 71 -21.38 -4.41 -9.20
N ALA A 72 -21.48 -5.36 -8.28
CA ALA A 72 -20.34 -6.07 -7.68
C ALA A 72 -19.32 -6.62 -8.69
N ASP A 73 -19.76 -7.13 -9.84
CA ASP A 73 -18.86 -7.64 -10.88
C ASP A 73 -18.01 -6.54 -11.55
N ALA A 74 -18.62 -5.39 -11.85
CA ALA A 74 -17.91 -4.23 -12.39
C ALA A 74 -16.92 -3.67 -11.37
N ALA A 75 -17.38 -3.48 -10.12
CA ALA A 75 -16.55 -3.00 -9.03
C ALA A 75 -15.35 -3.93 -8.75
N ALA A 76 -15.54 -5.26 -8.83
CA ALA A 76 -14.44 -6.21 -8.72
C ALA A 76 -13.42 -6.08 -9.85
N GLY A 77 -13.87 -5.76 -11.07
CA GLY A 77 -13.00 -5.42 -12.18
C GLY A 77 -12.14 -4.19 -11.89
N ASP A 78 -12.76 -3.13 -11.37
CA ASP A 78 -12.07 -1.88 -11.03
C ASP A 78 -11.05 -2.08 -9.91
N VAL A 79 -11.40 -2.84 -8.86
CA VAL A 79 -10.49 -3.19 -7.77
C VAL A 79 -9.26 -3.94 -8.29
N VAL A 80 -9.45 -4.99 -9.08
CA VAL A 80 -8.32 -5.78 -9.62
C VAL A 80 -7.47 -4.94 -10.59
N ALA A 81 -8.09 -4.07 -11.39
CA ALA A 81 -7.36 -3.16 -12.27
C ALA A 81 -6.51 -2.14 -11.48
N MET A 82 -7.07 -1.57 -10.40
CA MET A 82 -6.36 -0.69 -9.48
C MET A 82 -5.19 -1.43 -8.81
N GLU A 83 -5.42 -2.61 -8.24
CA GLU A 83 -4.38 -3.42 -7.61
C GLU A 83 -3.28 -3.82 -8.61
N THR A 84 -3.63 -4.08 -9.87
CA THR A 84 -2.64 -4.37 -10.92
C THR A 84 -1.76 -3.15 -11.20
N LYS A 85 -2.34 -1.95 -11.32
CA LYS A 85 -1.56 -0.70 -11.44
C LYS A 85 -0.66 -0.51 -10.22
N LEU A 86 -1.16 -0.77 -9.02
CA LEU A 86 -0.40 -0.69 -7.78
C LEU A 86 0.79 -1.67 -7.78
N ALA A 87 0.57 -2.91 -8.25
CA ALA A 87 1.61 -3.93 -8.36
C ALA A 87 2.76 -3.51 -9.29
N THR A 88 2.48 -2.76 -10.36
CA THR A 88 3.55 -2.24 -11.24
C THR A 88 4.53 -1.33 -10.50
N ALA A 89 4.04 -0.52 -9.55
CA ALA A 89 4.85 0.42 -8.77
C ALA A 89 5.61 -0.26 -7.63
N HIS A 90 5.13 -1.39 -7.12
CA HIS A 90 5.77 -2.13 -6.03
C HIS A 90 7.20 -2.59 -6.38
N TRP A 91 8.09 -2.56 -5.40
CA TRP A 91 9.36 -3.28 -5.51
C TRP A 91 9.12 -4.79 -5.52
N THR A 92 10.04 -5.51 -6.15
CA THR A 92 10.11 -6.97 -6.07
C THR A 92 10.42 -7.44 -4.64
N ARG A 93 10.10 -8.70 -4.36
CA ARG A 93 10.47 -9.35 -3.10
C ARG A 93 11.98 -9.41 -2.88
N ALA A 94 12.77 -9.56 -3.95
CA ALA A 94 14.23 -9.59 -3.86
C ALA A 94 14.79 -8.22 -3.43
N GLN A 95 14.35 -7.13 -4.06
CA GLN A 95 14.73 -5.76 -3.65
C GLN A 95 14.30 -5.46 -2.22
N SER A 96 13.10 -5.90 -1.83
CA SER A 96 12.54 -5.65 -0.49
C SER A 96 13.23 -6.43 0.64
N ARG A 97 14.11 -7.38 0.33
CA ARG A 97 14.91 -8.15 1.31
C ARG A 97 16.30 -7.57 1.54
N ASP A 98 16.72 -6.64 0.69
CA ASP A 98 17.99 -5.93 0.84
C ASP A 98 17.85 -4.90 1.99
N ARG A 99 18.58 -5.15 3.08
CA ARG A 99 18.49 -4.32 4.30
C ARG A 99 19.02 -2.92 4.07
N ASP A 100 20.03 -2.77 3.21
CA ASP A 100 20.62 -1.46 2.93
C ASP A 100 19.67 -0.63 2.07
N LYS A 101 19.06 -1.24 1.05
CA LYS A 101 18.09 -0.54 0.18
C LYS A 101 16.80 -0.17 0.89
N THR A 102 16.40 -0.92 1.91
CA THR A 102 15.17 -0.66 2.66
C THR A 102 15.35 0.33 3.82
N TYR A 103 16.56 0.85 4.03
CA TYR A 103 16.82 1.84 5.05
C TYR A 103 16.92 3.25 4.43
N ASN A 104 15.77 3.92 4.27
CA ASN A 104 15.70 5.30 3.76
C ASN A 104 15.03 6.24 4.77
N PRO A 105 15.79 6.77 5.76
CA PRO A 105 15.30 7.79 6.68
C PRO A 105 14.79 9.03 5.95
N THR A 106 13.55 9.40 6.24
CA THR A 106 12.84 10.50 5.57
C THR A 106 12.00 11.26 6.61
N THR A 107 11.92 12.59 6.48
CA THR A 107 10.99 13.40 7.27
C THR A 107 9.58 13.37 6.65
N PRO A 108 8.50 13.61 7.43
CA PRO A 108 7.15 13.72 6.87
C PRO A 108 7.03 14.75 5.74
N ALA A 109 7.76 15.87 5.84
CA ALA A 109 7.79 16.90 4.80
C ALA A 109 8.44 16.39 3.50
N GLN A 110 9.61 15.75 3.60
CA GLN A 110 10.28 15.15 2.44
C GLN A 110 9.43 14.05 1.79
N LEU A 111 8.74 13.24 2.59
CA LEU A 111 7.84 12.20 2.10
C LEU A 111 6.69 12.80 1.29
N ALA A 112 6.09 13.89 1.77
CA ALA A 112 5.02 14.58 1.05
C ALA A 112 5.49 15.18 -0.29
N THR A 113 6.74 15.63 -0.36
CA THR A 113 7.36 16.09 -1.62
C THR A 113 7.69 14.92 -2.56
N MET A 114 8.23 13.81 -2.02
CA MET A 114 8.62 12.63 -2.79
C MET A 114 7.42 11.92 -3.40
N ALA A 115 6.34 11.78 -2.64
CA ALA A 115 5.15 11.04 -3.02
C ALA A 115 3.89 11.92 -2.90
N PRO A 116 3.73 12.93 -3.77
CA PRO A 116 2.56 13.79 -3.76
C PRO A 116 1.30 13.02 -4.18
N GLY A 117 0.12 13.58 -3.89
CA GLY A 117 -1.16 12.96 -4.25
C GLY A 117 -1.76 12.06 -3.17
N PHE A 118 -1.01 11.76 -2.11
CA PHE A 118 -1.52 11.05 -0.92
C PHE A 118 -1.60 12.00 0.29
N PRO A 119 -2.69 11.97 1.10
CA PRO A 119 -2.88 12.89 2.21
C PRO A 119 -2.08 12.48 3.46
N TRP A 120 -0.75 12.56 3.40
CA TRP A 120 0.17 12.10 4.46
C TRP A 120 -0.14 12.63 5.87
N PRO A 121 -0.40 13.94 6.10
CA PRO A 121 -0.69 14.43 7.45
C PRO A 121 -1.97 13.80 8.02
N THR A 122 -3.03 13.72 7.22
CA THR A 122 -4.29 13.09 7.61
C THR A 122 -4.09 11.59 7.87
N PHE A 123 -3.28 10.94 7.05
CA PHE A 123 -2.96 9.52 7.20
C PHE A 123 -2.22 9.25 8.50
N PHE A 124 -1.14 9.98 8.82
CA PHE A 124 -0.38 9.79 10.05
C PHE A 124 -1.20 10.09 11.30
N LYS A 125 -2.01 11.16 11.28
CA LYS A 125 -2.93 11.47 12.37
C LYS A 125 -3.94 10.35 12.57
N ALA A 126 -4.53 9.84 11.50
CA ALA A 126 -5.49 8.74 11.57
C ALA A 126 -4.84 7.40 11.99
N ALA A 127 -3.55 7.22 11.73
CA ALA A 127 -2.76 6.07 12.15
C ALA A 127 -2.18 6.22 13.58
N GLY A 128 -2.33 7.39 14.23
CA GLY A 128 -1.81 7.64 15.58
C GLY A 128 -0.28 7.78 15.65
N VAL A 129 0.36 8.16 14.54
CA VAL A 129 1.84 8.29 14.43
C VAL A 129 2.26 9.71 14.01
N ASP A 130 1.39 10.70 14.19
CA ASP A 130 1.63 12.10 13.83
C ASP A 130 2.68 12.80 14.70
N ALA A 131 3.05 12.22 15.85
CA ALA A 131 4.20 12.66 16.65
C ALA A 131 5.56 12.25 16.04
N ALA A 132 5.60 11.37 15.04
CA ALA A 132 6.84 10.91 14.44
C ALA A 132 7.46 11.98 13.52
N ASN A 133 8.60 12.53 13.93
CA ASN A 133 9.35 13.50 13.14
C ASN A 133 10.21 12.87 12.04
N ARG A 134 10.30 11.53 12.04
CA ARG A 134 11.12 10.73 11.12
C ARG A 134 10.45 9.39 10.87
N ALA A 135 10.52 8.92 9.63
CA ALA A 135 10.14 7.58 9.23
C ALA A 135 11.22 6.94 8.36
N ILE A 136 11.39 5.63 8.44
CA ILE A 136 12.22 4.85 7.53
C ILE A 136 11.31 4.30 6.43
N VAL A 137 11.47 4.83 5.22
CA VAL A 137 10.67 4.43 4.06
C VAL A 137 11.35 3.25 3.37
N ALA A 138 10.77 2.07 3.45
CA ALA A 138 11.42 0.86 2.96
C ALA A 138 11.57 0.85 1.43
N GLN A 139 10.46 0.90 0.69
CA GLN A 139 10.47 0.89 -0.78
C GLN A 139 10.33 2.31 -1.33
N ASN A 140 11.28 3.19 -0.98
CA ASN A 140 11.17 4.64 -1.22
C ASN A 140 10.82 5.02 -2.68
N THR A 141 11.42 4.38 -3.68
CA THR A 141 11.13 4.70 -5.09
C THR A 141 9.80 4.15 -5.60
N ALA A 142 9.15 3.23 -4.87
CA ALA A 142 7.78 2.79 -5.18
C ALA A 142 6.74 3.81 -4.74
N PHE A 143 6.99 4.55 -3.65
CA PHE A 143 6.01 5.41 -3.00
C PHE A 143 5.40 6.49 -3.92
N PRO A 144 6.15 7.18 -4.80
CA PRO A 144 5.56 8.14 -5.74
C PRO A 144 4.55 7.47 -6.68
N GLY A 145 4.87 6.29 -7.21
CA GLY A 145 3.98 5.52 -8.08
C GLY A 145 2.72 5.05 -7.33
N ILE A 146 2.89 4.58 -6.11
CA ILE A 146 1.77 4.15 -5.25
C ILE A 146 0.85 5.34 -4.92
N ALA A 147 1.41 6.50 -4.55
CA ALA A 147 0.64 7.70 -4.25
C ALA A 147 -0.10 8.22 -5.48
N LYS A 148 0.52 8.13 -6.66
CA LYS A 148 -0.16 8.44 -7.93
C LYS A 148 -1.33 7.49 -8.21
N VAL A 149 -1.17 6.19 -8.01
CA VAL A 149 -2.29 5.23 -8.18
C VAL A 149 -3.44 5.60 -7.24
N PHE A 150 -3.17 5.93 -5.98
CA PHE A 150 -4.21 6.39 -5.07
C PHE A 150 -4.91 7.66 -5.58
N ALA A 151 -4.15 8.66 -6.03
CA ALA A 151 -4.68 9.93 -6.50
C ALA A 151 -5.52 9.81 -7.78
N ASP A 152 -5.12 8.92 -8.69
CA ASP A 152 -5.77 8.70 -9.99
C ASP A 152 -6.97 7.74 -9.91
N THR A 153 -7.14 7.02 -8.78
CA THR A 153 -8.22 6.04 -8.64
C THR A 153 -9.52 6.71 -8.22
N ASP A 154 -10.61 6.33 -8.88
CA ASP A 154 -11.94 6.82 -8.53
C ASP A 154 -12.31 6.50 -7.08
N LEU A 155 -12.93 7.48 -6.42
CA LEU A 155 -13.34 7.34 -5.02
C LEU A 155 -14.31 6.17 -4.80
N ALA A 156 -15.11 5.81 -5.82
CA ALA A 156 -15.99 4.66 -5.76
C ALA A 156 -15.23 3.33 -5.60
N THR A 157 -14.02 3.23 -6.17
CA THR A 157 -13.14 2.06 -6.05
C THR A 157 -12.31 2.09 -4.76
N LEU A 158 -12.03 3.27 -4.20
CA LEU A 158 -11.23 3.43 -2.97
C LEU A 158 -12.01 3.19 -1.66
N LYS A 159 -13.34 3.19 -1.71
CA LYS A 159 -14.23 3.02 -0.55
C LYS A 159 -14.39 1.56 -0.16
#